data_AF-D2ILS8-F1
#
_entry.id   AF-D2ILS8-F1
#
_cell.length_a   1.000
_cell.length_b   1.000
_cell.length_c   1.000
_cell.angle_alpha   90.00
_cell.angle_beta   90.00
_cell.angle_gamma   90.00
#
_symmetry.space_group_name_H-M   'P 1'
#
loop_
_entity.id
_entity.type
_entity.pdbx_description
1 polymer ?
#
loop_
_entity_poly.entity_id
_entity_poly.type
_entity_poly.pdbx_seq_one_letter_code
_entity_poly.pdbx_strand_id
1 'polypeptide(L)'
;YNMGLSEKKMGRFEEALDCFFKLHAILRNNATVIYQIADVYMKLEEVPNQSLEWFMQLHGLIPTDSKLLQKLGEIYDEEGDKSQAFSVYVDSFKYYPSNLEVIEWLGAYYIESQFCEKAISYFERAALMQPSQVKWLLMIASCHRRSGNYQQALETYKSIHRKFPDNVECLQFLVRIYTDMGLPEAAEYLNRLKKAEKQKEIREKRLTTGLARRGSLLGSTGLRVSASRDNSASSGGSRENSAKQSRIARRNMQSNMQDMDAELLAMNDGASQNHMNITYSDPLGPEAERPKTA
;
A
#
# COMPACT_ATOMS: atom_id res chain seq x y z
N TYR A 1 34.17 -5.20 4.24
CA TYR A 1 32.79 -5.62 3.95
C TYR A 1 31.85 -5.26 5.08
N ASN A 2 32.06 -5.76 6.30
CA ASN A 2 31.22 -5.45 7.47
C ASN A 2 31.16 -3.94 7.81
N MET A 3 32.25 -3.20 7.58
CA MET A 3 32.26 -1.74 7.74
C MET A 3 31.22 -1.07 6.84
N GLY A 4 31.27 -1.31 5.53
CA GLY A 4 30.28 -0.76 4.58
C GLY A 4 28.84 -1.16 4.89
N LEU A 5 28.61 -2.38 5.38
CA LEU A 5 27.27 -2.79 5.84
C LEU A 5 26.80 -2.04 7.08
N SER A 6 27.73 -1.68 7.97
CA SER A 6 27.44 -0.92 9.19
C SER A 6 27.10 0.53 8.83
N GLU A 7 27.91 1.16 7.96
CA GLU A 7 27.65 2.52 7.48
C GLU A 7 26.33 2.62 6.70
N LYS A 8 26.02 1.63 5.86
CA LYS A 8 24.73 1.53 5.16
C LYS A 8 23.54 1.52 6.14
N LYS A 9 23.67 0.82 7.28
CA LYS A 9 22.63 0.78 8.32
C LYS A 9 22.54 2.10 9.10
N MET A 10 23.64 2.84 9.20
CA MET A 10 23.68 4.16 9.83
C MET A 10 23.16 5.28 8.91
N GLY A 11 22.83 4.98 7.65
CA GLY A 11 22.38 5.96 6.65
C GLY A 11 23.51 6.77 6.02
N ARG A 12 24.77 6.42 6.28
CA ARG A 12 25.96 7.06 5.71
C ARG A 12 26.30 6.41 4.36
N PHE A 13 25.51 6.72 3.35
CA PHE A 13 25.57 6.04 2.06
C PHE A 13 26.87 6.32 1.27
N GLU A 14 27.37 7.55 1.31
CA GLU A 14 28.64 7.93 0.66
C GLU A 14 29.84 7.17 1.26
N GLU A 15 29.97 7.16 2.59
CA GLU A 15 31.02 6.43 3.31
C GLU A 15 30.92 4.91 3.07
N ALA A 16 29.69 4.40 2.93
CA ALA A 16 29.44 3.00 2.57
C ALA A 16 29.93 2.68 1.15
N LEU A 17 29.66 3.55 0.16
CA LEU A 17 30.14 3.40 -1.22
C LEU A 17 31.66 3.35 -1.27
N ASP A 18 32.36 4.25 -0.58
CA ASP A 18 33.83 4.24 -0.51
C ASP A 18 34.38 2.92 0.01
N CYS A 19 33.75 2.38 1.05
CA CYS A 19 34.10 1.08 1.60
C CYS A 19 33.88 -0.06 0.59
N PHE A 20 32.79 -0.01 -0.18
CA PHE A 20 32.50 -1.02 -1.19
C PHE A 20 33.36 -0.88 -2.45
N PHE A 21 33.71 0.32 -2.88
CA PHE A 21 34.63 0.55 -4.00
C PHE A 21 36.05 0.07 -3.69
N LYS A 22 36.55 0.32 -2.48
CA LYS A 22 37.83 -0.26 -2.02
C LYS A 22 37.80 -1.79 -2.07
N LEU A 23 36.68 -2.40 -1.71
CA LEU A 23 36.52 -3.86 -1.79
C LEU A 23 36.40 -4.35 -3.22
N HIS A 24 35.69 -3.63 -4.09
CA HIS A 24 35.56 -3.96 -5.50
C HIS A 24 36.91 -3.86 -6.23
N ALA A 25 37.76 -2.89 -5.86
CA ALA A 25 39.12 -2.79 -6.39
C ALA A 25 39.98 -4.03 -6.07
N ILE A 26 39.77 -4.65 -4.91
CA ILE A 26 40.45 -5.89 -4.48
C ILE A 26 39.78 -7.12 -5.10
N LEU A 27 38.44 -7.15 -5.12
CA LEU A 27 37.60 -8.27 -5.55
C LEU A 27 36.69 -7.84 -6.72
N ARG A 28 37.28 -7.70 -7.91
CA ARG A 28 36.61 -7.11 -9.09
C ARG A 28 35.29 -7.76 -9.50
N ASN A 29 35.15 -9.08 -9.32
CA ASN A 29 33.96 -9.80 -9.80
C ASN A 29 33.12 -10.42 -8.67
N ASN A 30 33.19 -9.87 -7.46
CA ASN A 30 32.36 -10.38 -6.38
C ASN A 30 30.94 -9.82 -6.47
N ALA A 31 30.01 -10.67 -6.91
CA ALA A 31 28.58 -10.36 -7.05
C ALA A 31 27.95 -9.75 -5.79
N THR A 32 28.34 -10.22 -4.60
CA THR A 32 27.80 -9.70 -3.34
C THR A 32 28.17 -8.23 -3.11
N VAL A 33 29.40 -7.85 -3.46
CA VAL A 33 29.90 -6.48 -3.30
C VAL A 33 29.23 -5.57 -4.33
N ILE A 34 29.13 -6.01 -5.58
CA ILE A 34 28.44 -5.27 -6.65
C ILE A 34 26.98 -5.04 -6.29
N TYR A 35 26.28 -6.05 -5.76
CA TYR A 35 24.91 -5.91 -5.25
C TYR A 35 24.80 -4.86 -4.14
N GLN A 36 25.77 -4.81 -3.20
CA GLN A 36 25.75 -3.79 -2.16
C GLN A 36 25.98 -2.37 -2.73
N ILE A 37 26.83 -2.23 -3.75
CA ILE A 37 27.05 -0.94 -4.43
C ILE A 37 25.74 -0.48 -5.09
N ALA A 38 25.10 -1.36 -5.86
CA ALA A 38 23.82 -1.08 -6.51
C ALA A 38 22.71 -0.74 -5.50
N ASP A 39 22.55 -1.52 -4.41
CA ASP A 39 21.57 -1.25 -3.34
C ASP A 39 21.81 0.08 -2.61
N VAL A 40 23.08 0.51 -2.48
CA VAL A 40 23.39 1.83 -1.89
C VAL A 40 23.04 2.95 -2.88
N TYR A 41 23.31 2.77 -4.17
CA TYR A 41 22.89 3.72 -5.21
C TYR A 41 21.37 3.86 -5.32
N MET A 42 20.60 2.77 -5.20
CA MET A 42 19.13 2.83 -5.09
C MET A 42 18.67 3.74 -3.96
N LYS A 43 19.31 3.63 -2.79
CA LYS A 43 18.95 4.41 -1.59
C LYS A 43 19.39 5.86 -1.64
N LEU A 44 20.38 6.17 -2.48
CA LEU A 44 20.85 7.52 -2.65
C LEU A 44 19.84 8.35 -3.47
N GLU A 45 18.90 7.74 -4.20
CA GLU A 45 17.80 8.36 -5.01
C GLU A 45 18.24 9.44 -6.03
N GLU A 46 19.48 9.91 -5.99
CA GLU A 46 20.00 11.02 -6.80
C GLU A 46 20.35 10.58 -8.22
N VAL A 47 20.62 9.28 -8.46
CA VAL A 47 21.07 8.79 -9.78
C VAL A 47 20.56 7.36 -10.09
N PRO A 48 19.30 7.18 -10.55
CA PRO A 48 18.76 5.86 -10.90
C PRO A 48 19.60 5.15 -11.98
N ASN A 49 20.13 5.92 -12.94
CA ASN A 49 20.96 5.39 -14.03
C ASN A 49 22.23 4.67 -13.54
N GLN A 50 22.88 5.16 -12.47
CA GLN A 50 24.08 4.52 -11.94
C GLN A 50 23.74 3.18 -11.27
N SER A 51 22.63 3.14 -10.54
CA SER A 51 22.12 1.91 -9.96
C SER A 51 21.86 0.85 -11.04
N LEU A 52 21.20 1.25 -12.12
CA LEU A 52 20.90 0.39 -13.26
C LEU A 52 22.18 -0.18 -13.89
N GLU A 53 23.21 0.64 -14.13
CA GLU A 53 24.49 0.16 -14.67
C GLU A 53 25.13 -0.92 -13.78
N TRP A 54 25.15 -0.72 -12.46
CA TRP A 54 25.68 -1.72 -11.52
C TRP A 54 24.84 -3.00 -11.49
N PHE A 55 23.51 -2.89 -11.58
CA PHE A 55 22.64 -4.06 -11.67
C PHE A 55 22.79 -4.80 -13.01
N MET A 56 23.03 -4.10 -14.12
CA MET A 56 23.33 -4.72 -15.42
C MET A 56 24.65 -5.48 -15.38
N GLN A 57 25.70 -4.90 -14.77
CA GLN A 57 26.97 -5.60 -14.56
C GLN A 57 26.77 -6.86 -13.70
N LEU A 58 25.97 -6.76 -12.64
CA LEU A 58 25.64 -7.89 -11.79
C LEU A 58 24.86 -8.97 -12.54
N HIS A 59 23.93 -8.58 -13.41
CA HIS A 59 23.16 -9.51 -14.24
C HIS A 59 24.05 -10.26 -15.23
N GLY A 60 25.09 -9.62 -15.78
CA GLY A 60 26.11 -10.28 -16.59
C GLY A 60 26.90 -11.36 -15.85
N LEU A 61 27.02 -11.26 -14.52
CA LEU A 61 27.67 -12.27 -13.68
C LEU A 61 26.71 -13.37 -13.22
N ILE A 62 25.48 -13.02 -12.86
CA ILE A 62 24.46 -13.95 -12.35
C ILE A 62 23.12 -13.69 -13.05
N PRO A 63 22.94 -14.21 -14.28
CA PRO A 63 21.73 -13.96 -15.05
C PRO A 63 20.51 -14.72 -14.51
N THR A 64 20.72 -15.73 -13.67
CA THR A 64 19.68 -16.64 -13.18
C THR A 64 19.05 -16.23 -11.85
N ASP A 65 19.55 -15.17 -11.19
CA ASP A 65 19.01 -14.75 -9.90
C ASP A 65 17.69 -13.98 -10.10
N SER A 66 16.57 -14.61 -9.74
CA SER A 66 15.26 -13.98 -9.83
C SER A 66 15.12 -12.74 -8.96
N LYS A 67 15.80 -12.66 -7.80
CA LYS A 67 15.71 -11.47 -6.93
C LYS A 67 16.36 -10.26 -7.57
N LEU A 68 17.49 -10.48 -8.25
CA LEU A 68 18.15 -9.47 -9.06
C LEU A 68 17.27 -9.02 -10.21
N LEU A 69 16.71 -9.97 -10.97
CA LEU A 69 15.80 -9.65 -12.08
C LEU A 69 14.57 -8.89 -11.59
N GLN A 70 14.01 -9.25 -10.43
CA GLN A 70 12.92 -8.49 -9.83
C GLN A 70 13.31 -7.04 -9.56
N LYS A 71 14.51 -6.81 -8.99
CA LYS A 71 15.01 -5.45 -8.72
C LYS A 71 15.27 -4.65 -9.99
N LEU A 72 15.81 -5.28 -11.03
CA LEU A 72 15.94 -4.66 -12.35
C LEU A 72 14.58 -4.27 -12.94
N GLY A 73 13.58 -5.15 -12.81
CA GLY A 73 12.21 -4.86 -13.26
C GLY A 73 11.60 -3.65 -12.54
N GLU A 74 11.85 -3.53 -11.23
CA GLU A 74 11.38 -2.41 -10.41
C GLU A 74 12.01 -1.09 -10.87
N ILE A 75 13.32 -1.09 -11.14
CA ILE A 75 14.02 0.09 -11.66
C ILE A 75 13.49 0.51 -13.02
N TYR A 76 13.28 -0.43 -13.95
CA TYR A 76 12.71 -0.10 -15.26
C TYR A 76 11.27 0.42 -15.17
N ASP A 77 10.48 -0.05 -14.19
CA ASP A 77 9.13 0.45 -13.95
C ASP A 77 9.15 1.88 -13.38
N GLU A 78 10.09 2.17 -12.47
CA GLU A 78 10.33 3.52 -11.93
C GLU A 78 10.83 4.50 -13.01
N GLU A 79 11.64 4.04 -13.95
CA GLU A 79 12.08 4.82 -15.13
C GLU A 79 10.95 5.05 -16.16
N GLY A 80 9.84 4.31 -16.05
CA GLY A 80 8.69 4.39 -16.96
C GLY A 80 8.80 3.49 -18.19
N ASP A 81 9.89 2.72 -18.33
CA ASP A 81 10.14 1.78 -19.42
C ASP A 81 9.42 0.43 -19.17
N LYS A 82 8.09 0.48 -19.19
CA LYS A 82 7.22 -0.70 -18.93
C LYS A 82 7.51 -1.90 -19.83
N SER A 83 8.01 -1.68 -21.05
CA SER A 83 8.34 -2.75 -22.00
C SER A 83 9.57 -3.56 -21.56
N GLN A 84 10.62 -2.88 -21.10
CA GLN A 84 11.82 -3.52 -20.56
C GLN A 84 11.50 -4.18 -19.22
N ALA A 85 10.77 -3.48 -18.34
CA ALA A 85 10.29 -4.03 -17.08
C ALA A 85 9.55 -5.35 -17.30
N PHE A 86 8.62 -5.39 -18.27
CA PHE A 86 7.89 -6.61 -18.61
C PHE A 86 8.80 -7.75 -19.02
N SER A 87 9.79 -7.51 -19.88
CA SER A 87 10.73 -8.55 -20.32
C SER A 87 11.50 -9.15 -19.15
N VAL A 88 12.01 -8.30 -18.26
CA VAL A 88 12.79 -8.68 -17.09
C VAL A 88 11.93 -9.40 -16.05
N TYR A 89 10.70 -8.94 -15.82
CA TYR A 89 9.76 -9.61 -14.90
C TYR A 89 9.32 -10.97 -15.41
N VAL A 90 9.10 -11.12 -16.73
CA VAL A 90 8.82 -12.42 -17.34
C VAL A 90 10.01 -13.37 -17.15
N ASP A 91 11.24 -12.89 -17.33
CA ASP A 91 12.43 -13.71 -17.09
C ASP A 91 12.59 -14.06 -15.60
N SER A 92 12.34 -13.12 -14.69
CA SER A 92 12.32 -13.38 -13.25
C SER A 92 11.30 -14.47 -12.90
N PHE A 93 10.10 -14.40 -13.48
CA PHE A 93 9.06 -15.39 -13.29
C PHE A 93 9.45 -16.76 -13.83
N LYS A 94 10.17 -16.86 -14.95
CA LYS A 94 10.67 -18.15 -15.47
C LYS A 94 11.61 -18.84 -14.48
N TYR A 95 12.50 -18.09 -13.82
CA TYR A 95 13.46 -18.65 -12.88
C TYR A 95 12.85 -18.93 -11.50
N TYR A 96 11.97 -18.07 -11.01
CA TYR A 96 11.32 -18.26 -9.71
C TYR A 96 9.82 -17.88 -9.79
N PRO A 97 8.98 -18.83 -10.18
CA PRO A 97 7.59 -18.55 -10.50
C PRO A 97 6.67 -18.52 -9.26
N SER A 98 7.25 -18.54 -8.06
CA SER A 98 6.57 -18.41 -6.76
C SER A 98 6.72 -17.03 -6.14
N ASN A 99 7.34 -16.08 -6.87
CA ASN A 99 7.44 -14.70 -6.41
C ASN A 99 6.10 -13.97 -6.55
N LEU A 100 5.46 -13.65 -5.43
CA LEU A 100 4.16 -12.97 -5.44
C LEU A 100 4.25 -11.53 -5.94
N GLU A 101 5.34 -10.82 -5.66
CA GLU A 101 5.53 -9.43 -6.09
C GLU A 101 5.63 -9.35 -7.62
N VAL A 102 6.38 -10.28 -8.24
CA VAL A 102 6.47 -10.40 -9.71
C VAL A 102 5.13 -10.80 -10.33
N ILE A 103 4.40 -11.74 -9.69
CA ILE A 103 3.08 -12.16 -10.15
C ILE A 103 2.08 -11.00 -10.11
N GLU A 104 2.11 -10.21 -9.04
CA GLU A 104 1.26 -9.03 -8.89
C GLU A 104 1.54 -8.00 -9.99
N TRP A 105 2.82 -7.69 -10.21
CA TRP A 105 3.23 -6.75 -11.24
C TRP A 105 2.83 -7.23 -12.66
N LEU A 106 3.13 -8.50 -13.00
CA LEU A 106 2.74 -9.06 -14.30
C LEU A 106 1.22 -9.07 -14.49
N GLY A 107 0.46 -9.42 -13.44
CA GLY A 107 -1.00 -9.36 -13.46
C GLY A 107 -1.53 -7.95 -13.71
N ALA A 108 -0.99 -6.95 -13.00
CA ALA A 108 -1.34 -5.54 -13.19
C ALA A 108 -1.01 -5.05 -14.61
N TYR A 109 0.17 -5.39 -15.12
CA TYR A 109 0.59 -5.06 -16.48
C TYR A 109 -0.37 -5.62 -17.54
N TYR A 110 -0.81 -6.87 -17.39
CA TYR A 110 -1.78 -7.48 -18.30
C TYR A 110 -3.18 -6.85 -18.20
N ILE A 111 -3.61 -6.44 -17.00
CA ILE A 111 -4.86 -5.69 -16.80
C ILE A 111 -4.79 -4.34 -17.53
N GLU A 112 -3.71 -3.59 -17.35
CA GLU A 112 -3.50 -2.30 -17.99
C GLU A 112 -3.48 -2.44 -19.52
N SER A 113 -2.81 -3.49 -20.02
CA SER A 113 -2.76 -3.85 -21.43
C SER A 113 -4.07 -4.43 -22.00
N GLN A 114 -5.16 -4.45 -21.22
CA GLN A 114 -6.48 -5.02 -21.56
C GLN A 114 -6.51 -6.54 -21.83
N PHE A 115 -5.44 -7.28 -21.53
CA PHE A 115 -5.36 -8.74 -21.66
C PHE A 115 -5.74 -9.43 -20.34
N CYS A 116 -6.97 -9.21 -19.88
CA CYS A 116 -7.44 -9.68 -18.57
C CYS A 116 -7.43 -11.21 -18.43
N GLU A 117 -7.60 -11.96 -19.52
CA GLU A 117 -7.54 -13.43 -19.50
C GLU A 117 -6.18 -13.98 -19.07
N LYS A 118 -5.09 -13.37 -19.55
CA LYS A 118 -3.73 -13.75 -19.15
C LYS A 118 -3.49 -13.39 -17.69
N ALA A 119 -3.97 -12.23 -17.25
CA ALA A 119 -3.86 -11.80 -15.86
C ALA A 119 -4.49 -12.80 -14.88
N ILE A 120 -5.64 -13.39 -15.24
CA ILE A 120 -6.32 -14.42 -14.42
C ILE A 120 -5.39 -15.57 -14.10
N SER A 121 -4.64 -16.10 -15.08
CA SER A 121 -3.72 -17.22 -14.87
C SER A 121 -2.61 -16.93 -13.86
N TYR A 122 -2.12 -15.68 -13.83
CA TYR A 122 -1.14 -15.23 -12.85
C TYR A 122 -1.75 -15.13 -11.45
N PHE A 123 -2.95 -14.55 -11.33
CA PHE A 123 -3.62 -14.43 -10.03
C PHE A 123 -4.14 -15.76 -9.48
N GLU A 124 -4.55 -16.71 -10.33
CA GLU A 124 -4.87 -18.08 -9.91
C GLU A 124 -3.67 -18.74 -9.26
N ARG A 125 -2.48 -18.55 -9.83
CA ARG A 125 -1.24 -19.03 -9.23
C ARG A 125 -0.97 -18.36 -7.89
N ALA A 126 -1.16 -17.04 -7.77
CA ALA A 126 -1.04 -16.35 -6.48
C ALA A 126 -2.04 -16.87 -5.43
N ALA A 127 -3.29 -17.14 -5.85
CA ALA A 127 -4.33 -17.68 -4.98
C ALA A 127 -4.02 -19.10 -4.48
N LEU A 128 -3.34 -19.92 -5.28
CA LEU A 128 -2.84 -21.23 -4.84
C LEU A 128 -1.73 -21.11 -3.79
N MET A 129 -0.86 -20.09 -3.92
CA MET A 129 0.24 -19.85 -2.97
C MET A 129 -0.25 -19.24 -1.66
N GLN A 130 -1.26 -18.37 -1.71
CA GLN A 130 -1.87 -17.73 -0.54
C GLN A 130 -3.40 -17.94 -0.51
N PRO A 131 -3.87 -19.16 -0.15
CA PRO A 131 -5.30 -19.48 -0.14
C PRO A 131 -6.08 -18.74 0.96
N SER A 132 -5.39 -18.23 1.98
CA SER A 132 -5.98 -17.42 3.06
C SER A 132 -6.27 -15.98 2.63
N GLN A 133 -5.62 -15.50 1.57
CA GLN A 133 -5.67 -14.10 1.18
C GLN A 133 -6.76 -13.86 0.15
N VAL A 134 -7.78 -13.07 0.53
CA VAL A 134 -8.94 -12.79 -0.33
C VAL A 134 -8.58 -11.89 -1.52
N LYS A 135 -7.53 -11.08 -1.39
CA LYS A 135 -7.02 -10.15 -2.42
C LYS A 135 -6.94 -10.81 -3.80
N TRP A 136 -6.31 -11.98 -3.91
CA TRP A 136 -6.08 -12.65 -5.19
C TRP A 136 -7.38 -13.13 -5.85
N LEU A 137 -8.32 -13.63 -5.06
CA LEU A 137 -9.63 -14.05 -5.55
C LEU A 137 -10.44 -12.85 -6.04
N LEU A 138 -10.35 -11.70 -5.36
CA LEU A 138 -10.99 -10.46 -5.80
C LEU A 138 -10.37 -9.94 -7.11
N MET A 139 -9.05 -10.02 -7.27
CA MET A 139 -8.38 -9.66 -8.53
C MET A 139 -8.87 -10.52 -9.70
N ILE A 140 -8.99 -11.85 -9.51
CA ILE A 140 -9.55 -12.76 -10.53
C ILE A 140 -10.98 -12.35 -10.91
N ALA A 141 -11.84 -12.11 -9.92
CA ALA A 141 -13.23 -11.72 -10.16
C ALA A 141 -13.33 -10.34 -10.85
N SER A 142 -12.43 -9.41 -10.53
CA SER A 142 -12.31 -8.11 -11.20
C SER A 142 -11.86 -8.27 -12.66
N CYS A 143 -10.90 -9.16 -12.93
CA CYS A 143 -10.49 -9.49 -14.30
C CYS A 143 -11.65 -10.07 -15.11
N HIS A 144 -12.45 -10.98 -14.55
CA HIS A 144 -13.65 -11.50 -15.25
C HIS A 144 -14.66 -10.39 -15.58
N ARG A 145 -14.87 -9.45 -14.66
CA ARG A 145 -15.74 -8.28 -14.89
C ARG A 145 -15.22 -7.43 -16.06
N ARG A 146 -13.93 -7.11 -16.07
CA ARG A 146 -13.28 -6.28 -17.11
C ARG A 146 -13.17 -7.00 -18.46
N SER A 147 -13.11 -8.33 -18.47
CA SER A 147 -13.25 -9.14 -19.70
C SER A 147 -14.69 -9.17 -20.26
N GLY A 148 -15.68 -8.62 -19.55
CA GLY A 148 -17.10 -8.67 -19.94
C GLY A 148 -17.83 -9.95 -19.53
N ASN A 149 -17.16 -10.87 -18.81
CA ASN A 149 -17.74 -12.12 -18.34
C ASN A 149 -18.48 -11.90 -17.00
N TYR A 150 -19.53 -11.09 -17.02
CA TYR A 150 -20.28 -10.69 -15.81
C TYR A 150 -20.86 -11.88 -15.04
N GLN A 151 -21.32 -12.93 -15.72
CA GLN A 151 -21.88 -14.12 -15.07
C GLN A 151 -20.80 -14.87 -14.25
N GLN A 152 -19.62 -15.10 -14.84
CA GLN A 152 -18.50 -15.74 -14.16
C GLN A 152 -17.97 -14.88 -13.02
N ALA A 153 -17.91 -13.56 -13.21
CA ALA A 153 -17.57 -12.61 -12.15
C ALA A 153 -18.54 -12.76 -10.97
N LEU A 154 -19.84 -12.79 -11.22
CA LEU A 154 -20.87 -12.90 -10.19
C LEU A 154 -20.75 -14.23 -9.41
N GLU A 155 -20.54 -15.35 -10.10
CA GLU A 155 -20.31 -16.65 -9.47
C GLU A 155 -19.04 -16.66 -8.59
N THR A 156 -17.94 -16.09 -9.10
CA THR A 156 -16.69 -15.99 -8.34
C THR A 156 -16.87 -15.11 -7.10
N TYR A 157 -17.48 -13.93 -7.21
CA TYR A 157 -17.79 -13.09 -6.04
C TYR A 157 -18.73 -13.77 -5.03
N LYS A 158 -19.76 -14.50 -5.49
CA LYS A 158 -20.61 -15.31 -4.60
C LYS A 158 -19.79 -16.38 -3.86
N SER A 159 -18.87 -17.04 -4.55
CA SER A 159 -18.00 -18.05 -3.94
C SER A 159 -17.07 -17.44 -2.88
N ILE A 160 -16.55 -16.23 -3.14
CA ILE A 160 -15.71 -15.47 -2.22
C ILE A 160 -16.52 -15.08 -0.99
N HIS A 161 -17.72 -14.54 -1.17
CA HIS A 161 -18.58 -14.14 -0.06
C HIS A 161 -19.00 -15.35 0.82
N ARG A 162 -19.19 -16.53 0.24
CA ARG A 162 -19.44 -17.77 1.02
C ARG A 162 -18.25 -18.17 1.90
N LYS A 163 -17.03 -17.99 1.41
CA LYS A 163 -15.80 -18.30 2.15
C LYS A 163 -15.44 -17.20 3.17
N PHE A 164 -15.70 -15.94 2.81
CA PHE A 164 -15.35 -14.74 3.56
C PHE A 164 -16.58 -13.81 3.68
N PRO A 165 -17.54 -14.13 4.55
CA PRO A 165 -18.80 -13.40 4.65
C PRO A 165 -18.63 -11.96 5.14
N ASP A 166 -17.58 -11.70 5.93
CA ASP A 166 -17.32 -10.41 6.58
C ASP A 166 -16.48 -9.45 5.73
N ASN A 167 -16.04 -9.87 4.52
CA ASN A 167 -15.19 -9.01 3.70
C ASN A 167 -16.00 -7.89 3.03
N VAL A 168 -15.74 -6.65 3.45
CA VAL A 168 -16.40 -5.44 2.94
C VAL A 168 -16.11 -5.20 1.45
N GLU A 169 -14.89 -5.45 0.99
CA GLU A 169 -14.51 -5.23 -0.41
C GLU A 169 -15.30 -6.15 -1.35
N CYS A 170 -15.44 -7.43 -0.97
CA CYS A 170 -16.24 -8.38 -1.75
C CYS A 170 -17.72 -7.96 -1.84
N LEU A 171 -18.27 -7.42 -0.74
CA LEU A 171 -19.65 -6.92 -0.72
C LEU A 171 -19.81 -5.68 -1.61
N GLN A 172 -18.82 -4.78 -1.62
CA GLN A 172 -18.82 -3.60 -2.50
C GLN A 172 -18.83 -4.03 -3.97
N PHE A 173 -17.99 -4.99 -4.37
CA PHE A 173 -17.96 -5.49 -5.74
C PHE A 173 -19.24 -6.24 -6.13
N LEU A 174 -19.84 -7.01 -5.21
CA LEU A 174 -21.14 -7.66 -5.45
C LEU A 174 -22.23 -6.63 -5.70
N VAL A 175 -22.36 -5.63 -4.83
CA VAL A 175 -23.35 -4.55 -4.99
C VAL A 175 -23.18 -3.89 -6.35
N ARG A 176 -21.95 -3.56 -6.73
CA ARG A 176 -21.66 -2.93 -8.02
C ARG A 176 -22.08 -3.79 -9.22
N ILE A 177 -21.71 -5.07 -9.25
CA ILE A 177 -22.09 -5.93 -10.37
C ILE A 177 -23.60 -6.11 -10.44
N TYR A 178 -24.28 -6.25 -9.30
CA TYR A 178 -25.73 -6.34 -9.27
C TYR A 178 -26.42 -5.03 -9.71
N THR A 179 -25.84 -3.86 -9.40
CA THR A 179 -26.34 -2.58 -9.91
C THR A 179 -26.09 -2.42 -11.41
N ASP A 180 -24.91 -2.82 -11.88
CA ASP A 180 -24.52 -2.76 -13.30
C ASP A 180 -25.43 -3.68 -14.14
N MET A 181 -25.85 -4.83 -13.59
CA MET A 181 -26.79 -5.76 -14.22
C MET A 181 -28.28 -5.41 -13.99
N GLY A 182 -28.60 -4.40 -13.18
CA GLY A 182 -29.97 -3.97 -12.91
C GLY A 182 -30.83 -4.98 -12.14
N LEU A 183 -30.21 -5.88 -11.36
CA LEU A 183 -30.91 -6.95 -10.66
C LEU A 183 -31.45 -6.48 -9.29
N PRO A 184 -32.67 -6.91 -8.88
CA PRO A 184 -33.29 -6.46 -7.63
C PRO A 184 -32.54 -6.94 -6.37
N GLU A 185 -31.73 -7.99 -6.50
CA GLU A 185 -30.87 -8.52 -5.44
C GLU A 185 -29.85 -7.49 -4.93
N ALA A 186 -29.56 -6.43 -5.69
CA ALA A 186 -28.66 -5.35 -5.30
C ALA A 186 -29.03 -4.72 -3.95
N ALA A 187 -30.34 -4.53 -3.69
CA ALA A 187 -30.82 -3.91 -2.46
C ALA A 187 -30.51 -4.75 -1.21
N GLU A 188 -30.55 -6.08 -1.34
CA GLU A 188 -30.23 -6.99 -0.25
C GLU A 188 -28.74 -6.92 0.12
N TYR A 189 -27.85 -6.98 -0.88
CA TYR A 189 -26.41 -6.90 -0.67
C TYR A 189 -25.99 -5.51 -0.16
N LEU A 190 -26.67 -4.44 -0.58
CA LEU A 190 -26.43 -3.09 -0.06
C LEU A 190 -26.76 -3.00 1.43
N ASN A 191 -27.87 -3.62 1.87
CA ASN A 191 -28.20 -3.70 3.28
C ASN A 191 -27.18 -4.53 4.09
N ARG A 192 -26.64 -5.61 3.50
CA ARG A 192 -25.57 -6.41 4.12
C ARG A 192 -24.26 -5.63 4.22
N LEU A 193 -23.91 -4.88 3.19
CA LEU A 193 -22.75 -4.00 3.16
C LEU A 193 -22.81 -2.95 4.26
N LYS A 194 -23.94 -2.23 4.40
CA LYS A 194 -24.14 -1.25 5.49
C LYS A 194 -24.00 -1.87 6.88
N LYS A 195 -24.42 -3.12 7.06
CA LYS A 195 -24.25 -3.85 8.32
C LYS A 195 -22.79 -4.22 8.56
N ALA A 196 -22.09 -4.72 7.55
CA ALA A 196 -20.68 -5.09 7.62
C ALA A 196 -19.77 -3.88 7.89
N GLU A 197 -20.02 -2.74 7.24
CA GLU A 197 -19.29 -1.49 7.48
C GLU A 197 -19.46 -0.99 8.91
N LYS A 198 -20.70 -0.97 9.42
CA LYS A 198 -20.97 -0.63 10.83
C LYS A 198 -20.24 -1.56 11.79
N GLN A 199 -20.22 -2.86 11.51
CA GLN A 199 -19.52 -3.83 12.34
C GLN A 199 -18.00 -3.63 12.31
N LYS A 200 -17.42 -3.34 11.14
CA LYS A 200 -16.00 -3.00 10.97
C LYS A 200 -15.65 -1.74 11.75
N GLU A 201 -16.44 -0.69 11.63
CA GLU A 201 -16.25 0.58 12.34
C GLU A 201 -16.31 0.39 13.86
N ILE A 202 -17.28 -0.40 14.36
CA ILE A 202 -17.37 -0.73 15.79
C ILE A 202 -16.13 -1.51 16.24
N ARG A 203 -15.64 -2.45 15.43
CA ARG A 203 -14.44 -3.24 15.73
C ARG A 203 -13.18 -2.37 15.78
N GLU A 204 -13.01 -1.45 14.84
CA GLU A 204 -11.90 -0.49 14.81
C GLU A 204 -11.95 0.47 16.01
N LYS A 205 -13.14 1.00 16.35
CA LYS A 205 -13.34 1.82 17.55
C LYS A 205 -13.00 1.06 18.84
N ARG A 206 -13.31 -0.24 18.92
CA ARG A 206 -12.93 -1.09 20.07
C ARG A 206 -11.42 -1.35 20.13
N LEU A 207 -10.77 -1.55 18.99
CA LEU A 207 -9.33 -1.75 18.93
C LEU A 207 -8.56 -0.49 19.32
N THR A 208 -8.95 0.66 18.80
CA THR A 208 -8.35 1.96 19.14
C THR A 208 -8.55 2.32 20.60
N THR A 209 -9.76 2.15 21.15
CA THR A 209 -10.03 2.36 22.59
C THR A 209 -9.32 1.34 23.49
N GLY A 210 -9.17 0.09 23.06
CA GLY A 210 -8.40 -0.94 23.77
C GLY A 210 -6.89 -0.68 23.79
N LEU A 211 -6.33 -0.20 22.67
CA LEU A 211 -4.93 0.22 22.57
C LEU A 211 -4.65 1.48 23.41
N ALA A 212 -5.57 2.44 23.41
CA ALA A 212 -5.48 3.63 24.28
C ALA A 212 -5.47 3.26 25.78
N ARG A 213 -6.28 2.27 26.19
CA ARG A 213 -6.26 1.75 27.58
C ARG A 213 -4.96 0.99 27.91
N ARG A 214 -4.40 0.23 26.96
CA ARG A 214 -3.11 -0.47 27.16
C ARG A 214 -1.92 0.48 27.22
N GLY A 215 -1.90 1.54 26.41
CA GLY A 215 -0.88 2.60 26.50
C GLY A 215 -0.91 3.34 27.84
N SER A 216 -2.09 3.51 28.45
CA SER A 216 -2.23 4.15 29.76
C SER A 216 -1.83 3.25 30.94
N LEU A 217 -1.82 1.92 30.78
CA LEU A 217 -1.42 0.98 31.84
C LEU A 217 0.11 0.82 31.93
N LEU A 218 0.86 0.97 30.83
CA LEU A 218 2.33 0.98 30.87
C LEU A 218 2.92 2.29 31.44
N GLY A 219 2.11 3.33 31.63
CA GLY A 219 2.52 4.58 32.28
C GLY A 219 2.41 4.57 33.81
N SER A 220 2.01 3.45 34.45
CA SER A 220 1.68 3.42 35.88
C SER A 220 2.37 2.35 36.74
N THR A 221 3.24 1.52 36.18
CA THR A 221 4.11 0.66 37.01
C THR A 221 5.27 1.48 37.56
N GLY A 222 5.07 1.96 38.80
CA GLY A 222 5.93 2.89 39.50
C GLY A 222 7.37 2.42 39.69
N LEU A 223 8.30 3.28 39.28
CA LEU A 223 9.64 3.37 39.84
C LEU A 223 9.54 4.05 41.21
N ARG A 224 9.38 3.23 42.26
CA ARG A 224 9.84 3.60 43.61
C ARG A 224 11.33 3.32 43.65
N VAL A 225 12.16 4.36 43.54
CA VAL A 225 13.55 4.31 44.00
C VAL A 225 13.75 5.41 45.03
N SER A 226 14.30 4.95 46.15
CA SER A 226 14.58 5.58 47.42
C SER A 226 15.43 6.84 47.35
N ALA A 227 15.17 7.72 48.32
CA ALA A 227 15.95 8.88 48.67
C ALA A 227 17.45 8.59 48.88
N SER A 228 18.29 9.46 48.32
CA SER A 228 19.57 9.81 48.91
C SER A 228 19.75 11.33 48.83
N ARG A 229 19.97 11.91 50.01
CA ARG A 229 20.45 13.28 50.22
C ARG A 229 21.76 13.46 49.47
N ASP A 230 21.95 14.61 48.83
CA ASP A 230 23.09 15.46 49.16
C ASP A 230 22.90 16.91 48.72
N ASN A 231 23.39 17.78 49.59
CA ASN A 231 23.43 19.23 49.54
C ASN A 231 24.49 19.73 48.55
N SER A 232 24.24 20.82 47.82
CA SER A 232 24.92 22.12 48.08
C SER A 232 24.61 23.22 47.03
N ALA A 233 24.15 24.36 47.58
CA ALA A 233 24.52 25.76 47.32
C ALA A 233 24.38 26.38 45.90
N SER A 234 23.39 27.28 45.77
CA SER A 234 23.54 28.75 45.62
C SER A 234 23.36 29.19 44.15
N SER A 235 22.75 30.32 43.77
CA SER A 235 22.29 31.52 44.45
C SER A 235 21.29 32.27 43.52
N GLY A 236 20.44 33.12 44.11
CA GLY A 236 20.03 34.39 43.50
C GLY A 236 18.74 34.44 42.67
N GLY A 237 17.77 35.24 43.15
CA GLY A 237 17.08 36.19 42.27
C GLY A 237 15.58 35.97 42.02
N SER A 238 14.77 36.62 42.86
CA SER A 238 13.62 37.46 42.45
C SER A 238 12.35 36.81 41.88
N ARG A 239 11.36 36.76 42.78
CA ARG A 239 9.92 36.91 42.55
C ARG A 239 9.59 38.04 41.56
N GLU A 240 8.73 37.78 40.57
CA GLU A 240 7.36 38.30 40.45
C GLU A 240 6.77 38.12 39.04
N ASN A 241 5.44 37.95 39.00
CA ASN A 241 4.51 38.23 37.89
C ASN A 241 4.49 37.31 36.65
N SER A 242 3.48 36.43 36.60
CA SER A 242 2.56 36.30 35.43
C SER A 242 1.49 35.21 35.62
N ALA A 243 0.77 35.24 36.75
CA ALA A 243 -0.51 34.54 36.86
C ALA A 243 -1.61 35.38 36.21
N LYS A 244 -1.69 35.38 34.87
CA LYS A 244 -2.82 35.93 34.07
C LYS A 244 -2.68 35.60 32.58
N GLN A 245 -2.79 34.33 32.20
CA GLN A 245 -2.98 33.95 30.79
C GLN A 245 -3.67 32.59 30.55
N SER A 246 -4.42 32.08 31.53
CA SER A 246 -5.07 30.77 31.46
C SER A 246 -6.60 30.79 31.41
N ARG A 247 -7.24 31.83 30.85
CA ARG A 247 -8.72 31.91 30.78
C ARG A 247 -9.36 32.43 29.48
N ILE A 248 -8.62 32.58 28.37
CA ILE A 248 -9.20 33.13 27.11
C ILE A 248 -9.21 32.13 25.93
N ALA A 249 -8.59 30.95 26.03
CA ALA A 249 -8.52 29.98 24.91
C ALA A 249 -9.48 28.77 25.02
N ARG A 250 -10.66 28.93 25.64
CA ARG A 250 -11.68 27.85 25.73
C ARG A 250 -13.11 28.25 25.37
N ARG A 251 -13.29 29.36 24.62
CA ARG A 251 -14.63 29.83 24.25
C ARG A 251 -14.92 29.97 22.73
N ASN A 252 -13.98 29.57 21.86
CA ASN A 252 -14.12 29.70 20.39
C ASN A 252 -14.09 28.37 19.61
N MET A 253 -14.58 27.27 20.19
CA MET A 253 -14.63 25.95 19.51
C MET A 253 -16.05 25.34 19.54
N GLN A 254 -17.10 26.17 19.60
CA GLN A 254 -18.48 25.68 19.67
C GLN A 254 -19.50 26.49 18.84
N SER A 255 -19.04 27.32 17.89
CA SER A 255 -19.93 28.22 17.13
C SER A 255 -19.74 28.20 15.61
N ASN A 256 -19.06 27.20 15.03
CA ASN A 256 -18.89 27.10 13.57
C ASN A 256 -19.48 25.79 12.98
N MET A 257 -20.43 25.17 13.66
CA MET A 257 -21.05 23.90 13.23
C MET A 257 -22.55 24.03 12.93
N GLN A 258 -23.06 25.25 12.76
CA GLN A 258 -24.48 25.52 12.48
C GLN A 258 -24.74 26.38 11.23
N ASP A 259 -23.70 26.85 10.53
CA ASP A 259 -23.83 27.72 9.35
C ASP A 259 -23.52 27.04 8.00
N MET A 260 -23.29 25.72 7.97
CA MET A 260 -23.10 24.96 6.72
C MET A 260 -24.33 24.15 6.26
N ASP A 261 -25.40 24.11 7.07
CA ASP A 261 -26.62 23.34 6.77
C ASP A 261 -27.72 24.17 6.07
N ALA A 262 -27.47 25.46 5.79
CA ALA A 262 -28.48 26.40 5.27
C ALA A 262 -28.35 26.78 3.78
N GLU A 263 -27.29 26.37 3.08
CA GLU A 263 -27.06 26.75 1.66
C GLU A 263 -27.30 25.62 0.64
N LEU A 264 -27.73 24.44 1.10
CA LEU A 264 -27.98 23.26 0.25
C LEU A 264 -29.47 22.99 -0.03
N LEU A 265 -30.36 23.94 0.31
CA LEU A 265 -31.82 23.81 0.20
C LEU A 265 -32.48 24.75 -0.83
N ALA A 266 -31.72 25.34 -1.74
CA ALA A 266 -32.28 26.17 -2.82
C ALA A 266 -31.56 25.91 -4.13
N MET A 267 -31.84 24.76 -4.77
CA MET A 267 -31.80 24.55 -6.22
C MET A 267 -32.20 23.10 -6.53
N ASN A 268 -33.51 22.83 -6.48
CA ASN A 268 -34.10 21.65 -7.10
C ASN A 268 -35.11 22.16 -8.14
N ASP A 269 -34.69 22.22 -9.39
CA ASP A 269 -35.57 22.12 -10.55
C ASP A 269 -34.72 21.69 -11.77
N GLY A 270 -34.89 20.44 -12.22
CA GLY A 270 -34.23 19.93 -13.42
C GLY A 270 -33.90 18.44 -13.35
N ALA A 271 -34.91 17.62 -13.60
CA ALA A 271 -34.90 16.18 -13.87
C ALA A 271 -33.56 15.45 -14.15
N SER A 272 -33.47 14.25 -13.55
CA SER A 272 -32.91 12.97 -14.05
C SER A 272 -31.57 12.44 -13.50
N GLN A 273 -31.67 11.22 -12.94
CA GLN A 273 -30.66 10.21 -12.55
C GLN A 273 -29.87 10.40 -11.24
N ASN A 274 -30.34 9.68 -10.20
CA ASN A 274 -29.66 9.44 -8.93
C ASN A 274 -28.41 8.55 -9.13
N HIS A 275 -27.25 9.12 -9.45
CA HIS A 275 -25.98 8.46 -9.19
C HIS A 275 -25.59 8.65 -7.72
N MET A 276 -25.84 7.63 -6.90
CA MET A 276 -25.38 7.58 -5.52
C MET A 276 -23.84 7.46 -5.51
N ASN A 277 -23.16 8.56 -5.19
CA ASN A 277 -21.72 8.64 -5.03
C ASN A 277 -21.26 7.79 -3.84
N ILE A 278 -20.93 6.53 -4.12
CA ILE A 278 -20.02 5.74 -3.31
C ILE A 278 -18.61 6.24 -3.68
N THR A 279 -17.87 6.78 -2.72
CA THR A 279 -16.48 7.21 -2.92
C THR A 279 -15.66 5.98 -3.35
N TYR A 280 -15.48 5.85 -4.65
CA TYR A 280 -14.90 4.71 -5.34
C TYR A 280 -13.42 4.98 -5.58
N SER A 281 -12.56 4.15 -4.99
CA SER A 281 -11.17 4.00 -5.42
C SER A 281 -11.02 2.60 -6.00
N ASP A 282 -11.18 2.48 -7.32
CA ASP A 282 -10.75 1.28 -8.03
C ASP A 282 -9.28 1.01 -7.68
N PRO A 283 -8.90 -0.15 -7.13
CA PRO A 283 -7.49 -0.48 -6.98
C PRO A 283 -6.75 -0.53 -8.33
N LEU A 284 -7.47 -0.54 -9.47
CA LEU A 284 -6.92 -0.64 -10.83
C LEU A 284 -7.22 0.57 -11.73
N GLY A 285 -7.88 1.60 -11.21
CA GLY A 285 -8.31 2.78 -11.98
C GLY A 285 -9.50 2.55 -12.93
N PRO A 286 -10.14 3.64 -13.42
CA PRO A 286 -11.28 3.56 -14.33
C PRO A 286 -10.92 2.87 -15.67
N GLU A 287 -11.89 2.20 -16.29
CA GLU A 287 -11.73 1.56 -17.60
C GLU A 287 -11.39 2.59 -18.67
N ALA A 288 -10.32 2.36 -19.44
CA ALA A 288 -9.97 3.22 -20.57
C ALA A 288 -11.02 3.07 -21.69
N GLU A 289 -11.69 4.18 -22.02
CA GLU A 289 -12.65 4.22 -23.12
C GLU A 289 -11.94 3.85 -24.43
N ARG A 290 -12.38 2.76 -25.08
CA ARG A 290 -11.92 2.44 -26.43
C ARG A 290 -12.43 3.52 -27.38
N PRO A 291 -11.57 4.12 -28.24
CA PRO A 291 -12.04 5.06 -29.24
C PRO A 291 -13.04 4.34 -30.14
N LYS A 292 -14.26 4.88 -30.22
CA LYS A 292 -15.29 4.39 -31.13
C LYS A 292 -14.74 4.53 -32.55
N THR A 293 -14.57 3.41 -33.25
CA THR A 293 -14.33 3.42 -34.69
C THR A 293 -15.53 4.07 -35.35
N ALA A 294 -15.29 5.20 -36.03
CA ALA A 294 -16.26 5.91 -36.85
C ALA A 294 -16.61 5.11 -38.12
#